data_AF-A0A1Y2HCT0-F1
#
_entry.id   AF-A0A1Y2HCT0-F1
#
_cell.length_a   1.000
_cell.length_b   1.000
_cell.length_c   1.000
_cell.angle_alpha   90.00
_cell.angle_beta   90.00
_cell.angle_gamma   90.00
#
_symmetry.space_group_name_H-M   'P 1'
#
loop_
_entity.id
_entity.type
_entity.pdbx_description
1 polymer ?
#
loop_
_entity_poly.entity_id
_entity_poly.type
_entity_poly.pdbx_seq_one_letter_code
_entity_poly.pdbx_strand_id
1 'polypeptide(L)'
;MDPLSTLSPEELEFLAENEPISIMPTTRIEKMELISACYHHLFAPPLPTAPCSASSRPPLNRLGPYSTRCTGRNRPLMATRATTVPLWLALVLRKRGMCQVIPPEWLSADSLQEKVRQETTEEGFSDLPFHYMAMAKLLLENAKDDIRDAHLVSSLLQDLREARRSKARQGVAFLTRSHIQVDNLSLMEINELRPTFSKAFQTAKRIQLAAGSDGHVGGGLSMSMSGGSQGGRYAGEGGGASGYGYSGYGSR
;
A
#
# COMPACT_ATOMS: atom_id res chain seq x y z
N MET A 1 2.72 1.77 19.41
CA MET A 1 1.98 1.78 18.14
C MET A 1 1.36 0.42 17.99
N ASP A 2 0.04 0.32 18.09
CA ASP A 2 -0.64 -0.97 17.99
C ASP A 2 -0.37 -1.58 16.60
N PRO A 3 0.05 -2.86 16.51
CA PRO A 3 0.38 -3.50 15.23
C PRO A 3 -0.83 -3.68 14.29
N LEU A 4 -2.01 -3.22 14.72
CA LEU A 4 -3.28 -3.24 14.01
C LEU A 4 -3.80 -1.85 13.65
N SER A 5 -3.11 -0.76 14.00
CA SER A 5 -3.54 0.58 13.62
C SER A 5 -3.34 0.77 12.11
N THR A 6 -4.44 0.71 11.38
CA THR A 6 -4.51 1.14 9.98
C THR A 6 -4.77 2.63 9.93
N LEU A 7 -4.18 3.30 8.94
CA LEU A 7 -4.50 4.69 8.64
C LEU A 7 -5.94 4.79 8.16
N SER A 8 -6.63 5.87 8.51
CA SER A 8 -7.93 6.16 7.91
C SER A 8 -7.76 6.55 6.43
N PRO A 9 -8.80 6.40 5.59
CA PRO A 9 -8.73 6.87 4.20
C PRO A 9 -8.40 8.36 4.09
N GLU A 10 -8.90 9.17 5.01
CA GLU A 10 -8.64 10.62 5.07
C GLU A 10 -7.17 10.92 5.42
N GLU A 11 -6.55 10.14 6.32
CA GLU A 11 -5.13 10.26 6.62
C GLU A 11 -4.26 9.90 5.40
N LEU A 12 -4.69 8.92 4.61
CA LEU A 12 -4.00 8.55 3.37
C LEU A 12 -4.09 9.65 2.31
N GLU A 13 -5.26 10.28 2.20
CA GLU A 13 -5.47 11.44 1.33
C GLU A 13 -4.60 12.62 1.77
N PHE A 14 -4.56 12.90 3.07
CA PHE A 14 -3.70 13.92 3.65
C PHE A 14 -2.20 13.68 3.37
N LEU A 15 -1.76 12.42 3.38
CA LEU A 15 -0.38 12.09 3.00
C LEU A 15 -0.14 12.32 1.50
N ALA A 16 -1.10 11.92 0.66
CA ALA A 16 -1.02 12.10 -0.80
C ALA A 16 -1.08 13.57 -1.24
N GLU A 17 -1.69 14.44 -0.44
CA GLU A 17 -1.78 15.89 -0.69
C GLU A 17 -0.43 16.59 -0.79
N ASN A 18 0.64 16.01 -0.22
CA ASN A 18 1.98 16.57 -0.29
C ASN A 18 2.73 16.21 -1.60
N GLU A 19 2.15 15.36 -2.44
CA GLU A 19 2.76 14.98 -3.72
C GLU A 19 2.82 16.18 -4.68
N PRO A 20 3.94 16.36 -5.41
CA PRO A 20 4.08 17.44 -6.38
C PRO A 20 3.26 17.16 -7.65
N ILE A 21 2.48 18.15 -8.08
CA ILE A 21 1.69 18.12 -9.32
C ILE A 21 1.92 19.40 -10.14
N SER A 22 1.83 19.28 -11.46
CA SER A 22 1.96 20.41 -12.37
C SER A 22 0.61 21.11 -12.56
N ILE A 23 0.59 22.43 -12.39
CA ILE A 23 -0.59 23.27 -12.66
C ILE A 23 -0.28 24.34 -13.70
N MET A 24 -1.31 24.80 -14.38
CA MET A 24 -1.29 25.97 -15.25
C MET A 24 -2.12 27.10 -14.61
N PRO A 25 -1.48 28.14 -14.04
CA PRO A 25 -2.18 29.30 -13.51
C PRO A 25 -2.82 30.11 -14.66
N THR A 26 -4.09 30.47 -14.50
CA THR A 26 -4.82 31.33 -15.44
C THR A 26 -4.57 32.80 -15.14
N THR A 27 -4.44 33.14 -13.86
CA THR A 27 -4.16 34.50 -13.38
C THR A 27 -2.76 34.56 -12.78
N ARG A 28 -2.17 35.77 -12.80
CA ARG A 28 -0.93 36.03 -12.06
C ARG A 28 -1.26 36.01 -10.58
N ILE A 29 -0.67 35.08 -9.83
CA ILE A 29 -0.82 35.01 -8.38
C ILE A 29 0.43 35.66 -7.77
N GLU A 30 0.21 36.71 -6.99
CA GLU A 30 1.29 37.37 -6.26
C GLU A 30 1.93 36.42 -5.24
N LYS A 31 3.11 36.79 -4.75
CA LYS A 31 3.92 35.95 -3.87
C LYS A 31 3.10 35.46 -2.66
N MET A 32 2.89 34.14 -2.55
CA MET A 32 2.40 33.51 -1.32
C MET A 32 3.58 33.16 -0.41
N GLU A 33 3.54 33.61 0.83
CA GLU A 33 4.49 33.22 1.87
C GLU A 33 3.96 31.96 2.56
N LEU A 34 4.43 30.80 2.10
CA LEU A 34 4.12 29.52 2.71
C LEU A 34 4.96 29.34 3.98
N ILE A 35 4.34 28.84 5.05
CA ILE A 35 5.01 28.55 6.34
C ILE A 35 6.15 27.54 6.12
N SER A 36 5.92 26.55 5.27
CA SER A 36 6.96 25.64 4.79
C SER A 36 7.58 26.21 3.52
N ALA A 37 8.64 26.99 3.66
CA ALA A 37 9.41 27.52 2.54
C ALA A 37 10.37 26.49 1.91
N CYS A 38 10.22 25.19 2.19
CA CYS A 38 11.07 24.10 1.68
C CYS A 38 10.62 23.52 0.33
N TYR A 39 9.89 24.28 -0.49
CA TYR A 39 9.53 23.87 -1.85
C TYR A 39 10.46 24.47 -2.91
N HIS A 40 11.75 24.62 -2.59
CA HIS A 40 12.77 25.23 -3.47
C HIS A 40 13.10 24.42 -4.73
N HIS A 41 12.70 23.14 -4.78
CA HIS A 41 12.87 22.29 -5.95
C HIS A 41 11.76 22.46 -7.00
N LEU A 42 10.73 23.26 -6.72
CA LEU A 42 9.53 23.38 -7.56
C LEU A 42 9.65 24.33 -8.77
N PHE A 43 10.85 24.87 -9.03
CA PHE A 43 11.07 25.85 -10.10
C PHE A 43 12.39 25.67 -10.86
N ALA A 44 12.99 24.48 -10.83
CA ALA A 44 14.12 24.17 -11.70
C ALA A 44 13.63 23.58 -13.03
N PRO A 45 14.06 24.08 -14.21
CA PRO A 45 13.95 23.31 -15.45
C PRO A 45 14.73 21.99 -15.28
N PRO A 46 14.44 20.94 -16.07
CA PRO A 46 15.12 19.65 -15.95
C PRO A 46 16.63 19.89 -16.04
N LEU A 47 17.36 19.54 -14.98
CA LEU A 47 18.80 19.69 -14.94
C LEU A 47 19.42 18.71 -15.95
N PRO A 48 20.33 19.18 -16.84
CA PRO A 48 21.16 18.28 -17.63
C PRO A 48 22.07 17.47 -16.71
N THR A 49 22.16 16.17 -16.97
CA THR A 49 23.02 15.22 -16.27
C THR A 49 24.49 15.55 -16.51
N ALA A 50 25.11 16.25 -15.56
CA ALA A 50 26.56 16.33 -15.46
C ALA A 50 27.00 16.01 -14.02
N PRO A 51 28.01 15.16 -13.81
CA PRO A 51 28.48 14.78 -12.48
C PRO A 51 29.42 15.88 -11.95
N CYS A 52 28.94 16.71 -11.03
CA CYS A 52 29.81 17.65 -10.31
C CYS A 52 30.47 16.93 -9.11
N SER A 53 31.78 16.76 -9.22
CA SER A 53 32.68 16.29 -8.18
C SER A 53 32.70 17.23 -6.95
N ALA A 54 32.77 16.58 -5.79
CA ALA A 54 33.08 17.02 -4.43
C ALA A 54 33.63 18.46 -4.17
N SER A 55 33.21 18.98 -3.00
CA SER A 55 34.05 19.63 -1.98
C SER A 55 33.54 21.02 -1.52
N SER A 56 32.73 21.02 -0.46
CA SER A 56 32.96 21.80 0.77
C SER A 56 31.72 21.67 1.67
N ARG A 57 31.79 20.83 2.73
CA ARG A 57 30.76 20.80 3.78
C ARG A 57 30.98 22.00 4.71
N PRO A 58 29.98 22.86 4.99
CA PRO A 58 30.10 23.84 6.06
C PRO A 58 30.02 23.16 7.44
N PRO A 59 30.59 23.75 8.49
CA PRO A 59 30.73 23.12 9.80
C PRO A 59 29.39 22.99 10.55
N LEU A 60 29.24 21.85 11.22
CA LEU A 60 28.05 21.34 11.92
C LEU A 60 27.68 22.04 13.25
N ASN A 61 27.99 23.33 13.44
CA ASN A 61 27.79 24.00 14.74
C ASN A 61 26.93 25.27 14.69
N ARG A 62 25.82 25.26 13.95
CA ARG A 62 24.78 26.29 14.08
C ARG A 62 23.37 25.79 13.76
N LEU A 63 22.91 24.79 14.50
CA LEU A 63 21.49 24.40 14.51
C LEU A 63 20.96 24.50 15.95
N GLY A 64 20.32 25.63 16.27
CA GLY A 64 19.33 25.68 17.34
C GLY A 64 18.00 25.05 16.85
N PRO A 65 17.11 24.59 17.74
CA PRO A 65 16.15 23.53 17.39
C PRO A 65 14.92 23.97 16.58
N TYR A 66 14.80 25.22 16.12
CA TYR A 66 13.61 25.69 15.39
C TYR A 66 13.89 26.89 14.47
N SER A 67 15.08 26.97 13.86
CA SER A 67 15.36 28.00 12.85
C SER A 67 15.32 27.43 11.44
N THR A 68 14.11 27.17 10.94
CA THR A 68 13.83 27.04 9.50
C THR A 68 13.85 28.44 8.86
N ARG A 69 15.01 29.11 8.86
CA ARG A 69 15.20 30.29 7.99
C ARG A 69 15.51 29.82 6.57
N CYS A 70 14.50 29.24 5.93
CA CYS A 70 14.51 29.05 4.48
C CYS A 70 14.11 30.39 3.85
N THR A 71 15.08 31.29 3.67
CA THR A 71 14.89 32.50 2.87
C THR A 71 14.87 32.12 1.39
N GLY A 72 13.77 31.49 0.98
CA GLY A 72 13.41 31.34 -0.42
C GLY A 72 12.66 32.53 -0.91
N ARG A 73 13.18 33.19 -1.94
CA ARG A 73 12.35 34.05 -2.76
C ARG A 73 11.36 33.16 -3.52
N ASN A 74 10.21 32.89 -2.92
CA ASN A 74 9.04 32.38 -3.61
C ASN A 74 8.80 33.30 -4.81
N ARG A 75 9.00 32.80 -6.03
CA ARG A 75 8.72 33.58 -7.24
C ARG A 75 7.19 33.61 -7.44
N PRO A 76 6.62 34.74 -7.86
CA PRO A 76 5.20 34.80 -8.17
C PRO A 76 4.86 33.80 -9.29
N LEU A 77 3.67 33.20 -9.21
CA LEU A 77 3.18 32.29 -10.24
C LEU A 77 2.81 33.13 -11.44
N MET A 78 3.47 32.86 -12.57
CA MET A 78 3.15 33.53 -13.83
C MET A 78 1.95 32.84 -14.46
N ALA A 79 1.05 33.66 -15.02
CA ALA A 79 -0.02 33.14 -15.86
C ALA A 79 0.58 32.32 -17.02
N THR A 80 -0.14 31.29 -17.44
CA THR A 80 0.15 30.41 -18.60
C THR A 80 1.47 29.64 -18.57
N ARG A 81 2.21 29.66 -17.45
CA ARG A 81 3.42 28.86 -17.27
C ARG A 81 3.17 27.68 -16.35
N ALA A 82 3.39 26.47 -16.85
CA ALA A 82 3.33 25.25 -16.05
C ALA A 82 4.29 25.37 -14.85
N THR A 83 3.77 25.12 -13.66
CA THR A 83 4.53 25.20 -12.41
C THR A 83 4.19 24.01 -11.54
N THR A 84 5.20 23.40 -10.93
CA THR A 84 5.02 22.30 -9.98
C THR A 84 4.65 22.88 -8.62
N VAL A 85 3.58 22.39 -8.01
CA VAL A 85 3.10 22.77 -6.68
C VAL A 85 2.69 21.50 -5.93
N PRO A 86 2.66 21.47 -4.60
CA PRO A 86 2.05 20.34 -3.91
C PRO A 86 0.55 20.27 -4.21
N LEU A 87 -0.01 19.06 -4.20
CA LEU A 87 -1.40 18.79 -4.56
C LEU A 87 -2.39 19.59 -3.70
N TRP A 88 -2.19 19.71 -2.39
CA TRP A 88 -3.07 20.54 -1.54
C TRP A 88 -3.17 21.99 -2.03
N LEU A 89 -2.05 22.57 -2.49
CA LEU A 89 -2.04 23.94 -2.98
C LEU A 89 -2.73 24.03 -4.34
N ALA A 90 -2.50 23.06 -5.24
CA ALA A 90 -3.21 22.96 -6.51
C ALA A 90 -4.73 22.93 -6.30
N LEU A 91 -5.22 22.12 -5.36
CA LEU A 91 -6.65 21.98 -5.07
C LEU A 91 -7.24 23.28 -4.51
N VAL A 92 -6.54 23.97 -3.61
CA VAL A 92 -6.99 25.27 -3.07
C VAL A 92 -7.05 26.33 -4.17
N LEU A 93 -6.06 26.40 -5.05
CA LEU A 93 -6.03 27.35 -6.17
C LEU A 93 -7.11 27.04 -7.21
N ARG A 94 -7.39 25.74 -7.46
CA ARG A 94 -8.45 25.29 -8.36
C ARG A 94 -9.83 25.67 -7.85
N LYS A 95 -10.12 25.47 -6.55
CA LYS A 95 -11.39 25.88 -5.92
C LYS A 95 -11.65 27.40 -6.03
N ARG A 96 -10.59 28.20 -6.15
CA ARG A 96 -10.66 29.66 -6.37
C ARG A 96 -10.72 30.05 -7.86
N GLY A 97 -10.69 29.09 -8.79
CA GLY A 97 -10.73 29.34 -10.23
C GLY A 97 -9.46 29.96 -10.80
N MET A 98 -8.32 29.90 -10.09
CA MET A 98 -7.09 30.57 -10.50
C MET A 98 -6.13 29.68 -11.30
N CYS A 99 -6.34 28.35 -11.31
CA CYS A 99 -5.51 27.42 -12.05
C CYS A 99 -6.31 26.26 -12.67
N GLN A 100 -5.73 25.69 -13.72
CA GLN A 100 -6.10 24.39 -14.29
C GLN A 100 -5.05 23.37 -13.90
N VAL A 101 -5.48 22.20 -13.46
CA VAL A 101 -4.58 21.11 -13.08
C VAL A 101 -4.19 20.35 -14.34
N ILE A 102 -2.89 20.09 -14.52
CA ILE A 102 -2.44 19.25 -15.63
C ILE A 102 -2.45 17.80 -15.11
N PRO A 103 -3.30 16.90 -15.66
CA PRO A 103 -3.33 15.52 -15.20
C PRO A 103 -1.96 14.85 -15.45
N PRO A 104 -1.46 14.05 -14.49
CA PRO A 104 -0.24 13.27 -14.70
C PRO A 104 -0.38 12.30 -15.87
N GLU A 105 0.74 11.98 -16.53
CA GLU A 105 0.77 11.09 -17.70
C GLU A 105 0.16 9.70 -17.43
N TRP A 106 0.38 9.16 -16.24
CA TRP A 106 -0.18 7.86 -15.83
C TRP A 106 -1.71 7.88 -15.64
N LEU A 107 -2.32 9.06 -15.46
CA LEU A 107 -3.76 9.25 -15.29
C LEU A 107 -4.45 9.54 -16.64
N SER A 108 -3.98 8.87 -17.70
CA SER A 108 -4.63 8.87 -19.01
C SER A 108 -5.37 7.56 -19.22
N ALA A 109 -6.50 7.57 -19.93
CA ALA A 109 -7.30 6.38 -20.22
C ALA A 109 -6.45 5.29 -20.91
N ASP A 110 -5.64 5.68 -21.91
CA ASP A 110 -4.79 4.74 -22.65
C ASP A 110 -3.72 4.10 -21.75
N SER A 111 -3.10 4.89 -20.88
CA SER A 111 -2.06 4.41 -19.95
C SER A 111 -2.65 3.49 -18.88
N LEU A 112 -3.82 3.82 -18.33
CA LEU A 112 -4.49 2.99 -17.35
C LEU A 112 -4.96 1.66 -17.95
N GLN A 113 -5.48 1.68 -19.18
CA GLN A 113 -5.89 0.46 -19.86
C GLN A 113 -4.70 -0.49 -20.09
N GLU A 114 -3.55 0.04 -20.50
CA GLU A 114 -2.32 -0.74 -20.64
C GLU A 114 -1.85 -1.29 -19.28
N LYS A 115 -1.96 -0.51 -18.21
CA LYS A 115 -1.61 -0.97 -16.85
C LYS A 115 -2.54 -2.08 -16.35
N VAL A 116 -3.85 -2.01 -16.60
CA VAL A 116 -4.80 -3.08 -16.28
C VAL A 116 -4.45 -4.36 -17.06
N ARG A 117 -4.09 -4.21 -18.34
CA ARG A 117 -3.66 -5.34 -19.18
C ARG A 117 -2.38 -5.99 -18.65
N GLN A 118 -1.38 -5.18 -18.28
CA GLN A 118 -0.14 -5.66 -17.66
C GLN A 118 -0.45 -6.41 -16.35
N GLU A 119 -1.31 -5.85 -15.51
CA GLU A 119 -1.66 -6.45 -14.22
C GLU A 119 -2.36 -7.81 -14.36
N THR A 120 -3.12 -8.02 -15.44
CA THR A 120 -3.81 -9.30 -15.70
C THR A 120 -2.90 -10.32 -16.37
N THR A 121 -1.90 -9.88 -17.15
CA THR A 121 -1.04 -10.75 -17.96
C THR A 121 0.23 -11.16 -17.21
N GLU A 122 0.82 -10.22 -16.47
CA GLU A 122 2.11 -10.40 -15.79
C GLU A 122 1.92 -10.86 -14.34
N GLU A 123 2.85 -11.66 -13.83
CA GLU A 123 2.81 -12.14 -12.44
C GLU A 123 3.17 -11.03 -11.43
N GLY A 124 3.98 -10.06 -11.84
CA GLY A 124 4.39 -8.91 -11.02
C GLY A 124 3.35 -7.79 -10.96
N PHE A 125 3.49 -6.89 -9.98
CA PHE A 125 2.71 -5.65 -9.93
C PHE A 125 3.31 -4.61 -10.87
N SER A 126 2.44 -3.93 -11.62
CA SER A 126 2.86 -2.86 -12.52
C SER A 126 3.44 -1.64 -11.77
N ASP A 127 4.39 -0.93 -12.38
CA ASP A 127 4.95 0.29 -11.78
C ASP A 127 3.91 1.42 -11.78
N LEU A 128 3.58 1.94 -10.59
CA LEU A 128 2.71 3.10 -10.37
C LEU A 128 3.23 3.95 -9.20
N PRO A 129 2.88 5.25 -9.14
CA PRO A 129 3.20 6.10 -8.00
C PRO A 129 2.65 5.53 -6.68
N PHE A 130 3.39 5.72 -5.60
CA PHE A 130 3.05 5.14 -4.29
C PHE A 130 1.68 5.57 -3.74
N HIS A 131 1.21 6.77 -4.10
CA HIS A 131 -0.07 7.34 -3.67
C HIS A 131 -1.09 7.46 -4.81
N TYR A 132 -0.95 6.69 -5.89
CA TYR A 132 -1.75 6.86 -7.12
C TYR A 132 -3.27 6.91 -6.85
N MET A 133 -3.79 6.03 -5.99
CA MET A 133 -5.22 5.91 -5.73
C MET A 133 -5.78 7.14 -4.99
N ALA A 134 -5.04 7.64 -4.00
CA ALA A 134 -5.44 8.83 -3.25
C ALA A 134 -5.34 10.09 -4.13
N MET A 135 -4.27 10.22 -4.92
CA MET A 135 -4.13 11.31 -5.89
C MET A 135 -5.27 11.31 -6.91
N ALA A 136 -5.59 10.14 -7.49
CA ALA A 136 -6.65 10.02 -8.48
C ALA A 136 -8.01 10.40 -7.91
N LYS A 137 -8.34 9.96 -6.69
CA LYS A 137 -9.58 10.35 -6.00
C LYS A 137 -9.68 11.87 -5.83
N LEU A 138 -8.65 12.51 -5.27
CA LEU A 138 -8.62 13.95 -5.04
C LEU A 138 -8.77 14.76 -6.33
N LEU A 139 -8.14 14.30 -7.42
CA LEU A 139 -8.21 14.94 -8.72
C LEU A 139 -9.58 14.77 -9.40
N LEU A 140 -10.17 13.57 -9.35
CA LEU A 140 -11.49 13.32 -9.92
C LEU A 140 -12.60 14.07 -9.18
N GLU A 141 -12.46 14.30 -7.87
CA GLU A 141 -13.45 15.05 -7.08
C GLU A 141 -13.40 16.57 -7.36
N ASN A 142 -12.21 17.15 -7.55
CA ASN A 142 -12.03 18.61 -7.63
C ASN A 142 -11.73 19.14 -9.04
N ALA A 143 -11.20 18.30 -9.93
CA ALA A 143 -10.68 18.68 -11.24
C ALA A 143 -11.15 17.71 -12.35
N LYS A 144 -12.36 17.15 -12.24
CA LYS A 144 -12.95 16.28 -13.28
C LYS A 144 -12.97 16.91 -14.67
N ASP A 145 -13.14 18.24 -14.75
CA ASP A 145 -13.27 18.96 -16.02
C ASP A 145 -11.92 19.12 -16.74
N ASP A 146 -10.81 18.97 -16.01
CA ASP A 146 -9.46 19.09 -16.57
C ASP A 146 -8.96 17.73 -17.15
N ILE A 147 -9.69 16.64 -16.90
CA ILE A 147 -9.35 15.27 -17.31
C ILE A 147 -10.19 14.85 -18.52
N ARG A 148 -9.55 14.26 -19.54
CA ARG A 148 -10.25 13.65 -20.69
C ARG A 148 -10.95 12.38 -20.24
N ASP A 149 -12.25 12.26 -20.54
CA ASP A 149 -13.07 11.08 -20.24
C ASP A 149 -13.00 10.60 -18.78
N ALA A 150 -13.22 11.52 -17.82
CA ALA A 150 -13.10 11.26 -16.38
C ALA A 150 -13.91 10.03 -15.89
N HIS A 151 -15.05 9.74 -16.51
CA HIS A 151 -15.86 8.55 -16.20
C HIS A 151 -15.13 7.24 -16.56
N LEU A 152 -14.51 7.18 -17.74
CA LEU A 152 -13.74 6.01 -18.17
C LEU A 152 -12.52 5.79 -17.28
N VAL A 153 -11.78 6.87 -16.99
CA VAL A 153 -10.64 6.84 -16.06
C VAL A 153 -11.03 6.29 -14.70
N SER A 154 -12.19 6.70 -14.17
CA SER A 154 -12.70 6.20 -12.89
C SER A 154 -13.00 4.70 -12.92
N SER A 155 -13.61 4.21 -14.01
CA SER A 155 -13.87 2.78 -14.21
C SER A 155 -12.56 2.00 -14.27
N LEU A 156 -11.61 2.45 -15.08
CA LEU A 156 -10.32 1.77 -15.26
C LEU A 156 -9.51 1.71 -13.95
N LEU A 157 -9.55 2.77 -13.12
CA LEU A 157 -8.92 2.77 -11.81
C LEU A 157 -9.56 1.76 -10.84
N GLN A 158 -10.89 1.62 -10.91
CA GLN A 158 -11.60 0.62 -10.11
C GLN A 158 -11.25 -0.80 -10.56
N ASP A 159 -11.19 -1.04 -11.86
CA ASP A 159 -10.78 -2.33 -12.43
C ASP A 159 -9.33 -2.67 -12.06
N LEU A 160 -8.43 -1.68 -12.13
CA LEU A 160 -7.03 -1.84 -11.72
C LEU A 160 -6.90 -2.19 -10.23
N ARG A 161 -7.66 -1.50 -9.36
CA ARG A 161 -7.68 -1.80 -7.93
C ARG A 161 -8.15 -3.22 -7.66
N GLU A 162 -9.22 -3.65 -8.32
CA GLU A 162 -9.77 -4.99 -8.12
C GLU A 162 -8.80 -6.06 -8.63
N ALA A 163 -8.18 -5.85 -9.79
CA ALA A 163 -7.14 -6.74 -10.33
C ALA A 163 -5.97 -6.89 -9.35
N ARG A 164 -5.44 -5.77 -8.84
CA ARG A 164 -4.34 -5.77 -7.85
C ARG A 164 -4.74 -6.40 -6.53
N ARG A 165 -5.96 -6.13 -6.04
CA ARG A 165 -6.49 -6.73 -4.81
C ARG A 165 -6.63 -8.23 -4.94
N SER A 166 -7.16 -8.71 -6.07
CA SER A 166 -7.28 -10.14 -6.37
C SER A 166 -5.90 -10.80 -6.43
N LYS A 167 -4.93 -10.19 -7.13
CA LYS A 167 -3.55 -10.67 -7.19
C LYS A 167 -2.89 -10.72 -5.82
N ALA A 168 -3.01 -9.66 -5.02
CA ALA A 168 -2.48 -9.62 -3.65
C ALA A 168 -3.08 -10.74 -2.78
N ARG A 169 -4.38 -11.00 -2.91
CA ARG A 169 -5.05 -12.10 -2.20
C ARG A 169 -4.56 -13.48 -2.65
N GLN A 170 -4.29 -13.67 -3.94
CA GLN A 170 -3.69 -14.91 -4.44
C GLN A 170 -2.25 -15.07 -3.94
N GLY A 171 -1.47 -13.98 -3.91
CA GLY A 171 -0.12 -13.95 -3.35
C GLY A 171 -0.07 -14.34 -1.88
N VAL A 172 -1.11 -14.04 -1.10
CA VAL A 172 -1.23 -14.48 0.31
C VAL A 172 -1.17 -16.01 0.46
N ALA A 173 -1.69 -16.77 -0.51
CA ALA A 173 -1.68 -18.22 -0.44
C ALA A 173 -0.26 -18.81 -0.57
N PHE A 174 0.66 -18.09 -1.22
CA PHE A 174 2.03 -18.53 -1.47
C PHE A 174 3.04 -18.03 -0.41
N LEU A 175 2.58 -17.32 0.63
CA LEU A 175 3.49 -16.70 1.60
C LEU A 175 4.33 -17.74 2.35
N THR A 176 5.65 -17.57 2.27
CA THR A 176 6.62 -18.33 3.07
C THR A 176 6.69 -17.78 4.49
N ARG A 177 7.05 -18.63 5.46
CA ARG A 177 6.98 -18.34 6.91
C ARG A 177 7.84 -17.16 7.39
N SER A 178 8.82 -16.72 6.60
CA SER A 178 9.91 -15.85 7.10
C SER A 178 10.16 -14.60 6.28
N HIS A 179 9.70 -14.53 5.03
CA HIS A 179 9.93 -13.38 4.16
C HIS A 179 8.77 -13.22 3.17
N ILE A 180 8.46 -11.97 2.86
CA ILE A 180 7.48 -11.58 1.84
C ILE A 180 8.12 -10.45 1.05
N GLN A 181 8.17 -10.60 -0.27
CA GLN A 181 8.53 -9.50 -1.17
C GLN A 181 7.26 -8.75 -1.53
N VAL A 182 7.26 -7.44 -1.32
CA VAL A 182 6.11 -6.57 -1.51
C VAL A 182 6.59 -5.39 -2.35
N ASP A 183 6.79 -5.65 -3.64
CA ASP A 183 7.27 -4.66 -4.59
C ASP A 183 6.06 -3.98 -5.27
N ASN A 184 6.19 -2.67 -5.56
CA ASN A 184 5.23 -1.89 -6.34
C ASN A 184 3.78 -1.81 -5.82
N LEU A 185 3.56 -2.05 -4.52
CA LEU A 185 2.28 -1.76 -3.87
C LEU A 185 2.16 -0.29 -3.47
N SER A 186 0.95 0.26 -3.62
CA SER A 186 0.61 1.58 -3.13
C SER A 186 0.34 1.59 -1.63
N LEU A 187 0.39 2.79 -1.03
CA LEU A 187 0.11 2.97 0.39
C LEU A 187 -1.31 2.52 0.76
N MET A 188 -2.30 2.76 -0.12
CA MET A 188 -3.69 2.38 0.14
C MET A 188 -3.86 0.86 0.15
N GLU A 189 -3.26 0.17 -0.81
CA GLU A 189 -3.25 -1.30 -0.86
C GLU A 189 -2.54 -1.88 0.37
N ILE A 190 -1.36 -1.36 0.72
CA ILE A 190 -0.62 -1.79 1.92
C ILE A 190 -1.46 -1.59 3.18
N ASN A 191 -2.15 -0.46 3.30
CA ASN A 191 -2.98 -0.16 4.47
C ASN A 191 -4.16 -1.13 4.60
N GLU A 192 -4.77 -1.54 3.50
CA GLU A 192 -5.84 -2.55 3.48
C GLU A 192 -5.33 -3.96 3.82
N LEU A 193 -4.12 -4.32 3.37
CA LEU A 193 -3.54 -5.64 3.60
C LEU A 193 -2.96 -5.78 5.02
N ARG A 194 -2.42 -4.69 5.58
CA ARG A 194 -1.74 -4.66 6.89
C ARG A 194 -2.44 -5.41 8.01
N PRO A 195 -3.74 -5.18 8.33
CA PRO A 195 -4.36 -5.83 9.48
C PRO A 195 -4.48 -7.34 9.30
N THR A 196 -4.74 -7.81 8.08
CA THR A 196 -4.85 -9.23 7.76
C THR A 196 -3.50 -9.93 7.88
N PHE A 197 -2.45 -9.34 7.30
CA PHE A 197 -1.09 -9.86 7.37
C PHE A 197 -0.56 -9.86 8.81
N SER A 198 -0.64 -8.74 9.52
CA SER A 198 -0.18 -8.63 10.90
C SER A 198 -0.81 -9.71 11.79
N LYS A 199 -2.12 -9.95 11.66
CA LYS A 199 -2.82 -10.99 12.43
C LYS A 199 -2.36 -12.39 12.03
N ALA A 200 -2.34 -12.69 10.72
CA ALA A 200 -1.95 -14.01 10.22
C ALA A 200 -0.52 -14.39 10.65
N PHE A 201 0.45 -13.47 10.50
CA PHE A 201 1.83 -13.70 10.91
C PHE A 201 2.01 -13.84 12.42
N GLN A 202 1.30 -13.04 13.22
CA GLN A 202 1.32 -13.20 14.67
C GLN A 202 0.79 -14.58 15.10
N THR A 203 -0.31 -15.04 14.49
CA THR A 203 -0.86 -16.37 14.77
C THR A 203 0.08 -17.49 14.31
N ALA A 204 0.63 -17.40 13.10
CA ALA A 204 1.61 -18.36 12.60
C ALA A 204 2.84 -18.44 13.50
N LYS A 205 3.35 -17.29 13.96
CA LYS A 205 4.47 -17.21 14.90
C LYS A 205 4.13 -17.80 16.27
N ARG A 206 2.92 -17.58 16.80
CA ARG A 206 2.46 -18.18 18.06
C ARG A 206 2.41 -19.71 17.97
N ILE A 207 1.87 -20.25 16.89
CA ILE A 207 1.82 -21.70 16.65
C ILE A 207 3.25 -22.27 16.58
N GLN A 208 4.17 -21.58 15.91
CA GLN A 208 5.56 -22.01 15.81
C GLN A 208 6.29 -22.00 17.15
N LEU A 209 6.07 -20.98 17.98
CA LEU A 209 6.65 -20.92 19.32
C LEU A 209 6.12 -22.07 20.20
N ALA A 210 4.83 -22.40 20.09
CA ALA A 210 4.25 -23.54 20.80
C ALA A 210 4.78 -24.90 20.31
N ALA A 211 4.97 -25.06 18.99
CA ALA A 211 5.53 -26.28 18.39
C ALA A 211 7.03 -26.46 18.68
N GLY A 212 7.78 -25.37 18.89
CA GLY A 212 9.20 -25.40 19.24
C GLY A 212 9.49 -25.82 20.69
N SER A 213 8.47 -25.93 21.54
CA SER A 213 8.59 -26.35 22.95
C SER A 213 8.52 -27.87 23.17
N ASP A 214 8.22 -28.68 22.14
CA ASP A 214 8.14 -30.15 22.23
C ASP A 214 9.44 -30.86 21.80
N GLY A 215 10.57 -30.41 22.35
CA GLY A 215 11.89 -31.02 22.19
C GLY A 215 12.42 -31.64 23.49
N HIS A 216 11.82 -32.76 23.92
CA HIS A 216 12.35 -33.86 24.77
C HIS A 216 13.42 -33.56 25.86
N VAL A 217 13.03 -33.60 27.14
CA VAL A 217 13.91 -34.11 28.22
C VAL A 217 13.38 -35.50 28.59
N GLY A 218 14.16 -36.52 28.27
CA GLY A 218 13.93 -37.88 28.73
C GLY A 218 14.04 -37.97 30.26
N GLY A 219 13.10 -38.66 30.87
CA GLY A 219 13.09 -39.02 32.29
C GLY A 219 12.00 -40.07 32.49
N GLY A 220 12.42 -41.31 32.76
CA GLY A 220 11.62 -42.52 32.56
C GLY A 220 10.28 -42.57 33.29
N LEU A 221 9.27 -43.07 32.58
CA LEU A 221 8.13 -43.71 33.23
C LEU A 221 8.56 -45.14 33.58
N SER A 222 9.11 -45.30 34.77
CA SER A 222 9.29 -46.62 35.36
C SER A 222 7.92 -47.28 35.52
N MET A 223 7.72 -48.40 34.81
CA MET A 223 6.70 -49.37 35.17
C MET A 223 6.99 -49.90 36.57
N SER A 224 6.30 -49.38 37.58
CA SER A 224 6.15 -50.05 38.87
C SER A 224 4.84 -50.85 38.83
N MET A 225 4.97 -52.15 38.58
CA MET A 225 3.95 -53.14 38.88
C MET A 225 3.75 -53.17 40.40
N SER A 226 2.55 -52.86 40.87
CA SER A 226 2.11 -53.19 42.23
C SER A 226 0.64 -53.57 42.17
N GLY A 227 0.39 -54.85 42.44
CA GLY A 227 -0.91 -55.49 42.35
C GLY A 227 -1.90 -54.99 43.39
N GLY A 228 -3.17 -55.09 43.04
CA GLY A 228 -4.30 -54.84 43.92
C GLY A 228 -5.56 -55.40 43.27
N SER A 229 -6.11 -56.43 43.91
CA SER A 229 -7.14 -57.34 43.43
C SER A 229 -8.57 -56.76 43.56
N GLN A 230 -9.52 -57.48 42.93
CA GLN A 230 -11.00 -57.37 43.01
C GLN A 230 -11.61 -56.27 42.13
N GLY A 231 -12.63 -56.49 41.30
CA GLY A 231 -13.60 -57.57 41.15
C GLY A 231 -14.91 -56.91 40.71
N GLY A 232 -15.50 -57.29 39.57
CA GLY A 232 -16.73 -56.64 39.10
C GLY A 232 -17.20 -57.11 37.74
N ARG A 233 -18.04 -58.14 37.76
CA ARG A 233 -18.76 -58.75 36.63
C ARG A 233 -19.73 -57.76 35.99
N TYR A 234 -19.78 -57.71 34.65
CA TYR A 234 -21.03 -57.63 33.90
C TYR A 234 -20.89 -58.40 32.58
N ALA A 235 -21.86 -59.25 32.31
CA ALA A 235 -22.00 -60.13 31.16
C ALA A 235 -23.21 -59.70 30.31
N GLY A 236 -23.22 -60.11 29.03
CA GLY A 236 -24.37 -60.04 28.11
C GLY A 236 -24.00 -59.29 26.81
N GLU A 237 -23.44 -59.91 25.77
CA GLU A 237 -24.01 -60.83 24.75
C GLU A 237 -25.04 -60.23 23.77
N GLY A 238 -24.76 -60.47 22.48
CA GLY A 238 -25.68 -60.39 21.32
C GLY A 238 -25.45 -59.18 20.42
N GLY A 239 -25.14 -59.27 19.12
CA GLY A 239 -25.08 -60.39 18.18
C GLY A 239 -25.39 -59.87 16.76
N GLY A 240 -24.53 -60.18 15.78
CA GLY A 240 -24.82 -60.17 14.32
C GLY A 240 -24.90 -58.80 13.64
N ALA A 241 -24.58 -58.60 12.36
CA ALA A 241 -24.04 -59.45 11.30
C ALA A 241 -23.63 -58.53 10.12
N SER A 242 -22.66 -59.00 9.35
CA SER A 242 -22.29 -58.74 7.95
C SER A 242 -23.02 -57.69 7.09
N GLY A 243 -22.25 -56.99 6.25
CA GLY A 243 -22.73 -56.40 5.00
C GLY A 243 -21.70 -55.61 4.22
N TYR A 244 -20.80 -56.30 3.50
CA TYR A 244 -20.00 -55.73 2.41
C TYR A 244 -20.90 -55.47 1.20
N GLY A 245 -20.73 -54.32 0.53
CA GLY A 245 -21.44 -53.99 -0.71
C GLY A 245 -20.60 -53.08 -1.61
N TYR A 246 -19.97 -53.70 -2.60
CA TYR A 246 -19.24 -53.10 -3.73
C TYR A 246 -20.15 -53.05 -4.96
N SER A 247 -20.28 -51.89 -5.63
CA SER A 247 -20.68 -51.69 -7.04
C SER A 247 -20.96 -50.19 -7.25
N GLY A 248 -20.64 -49.52 -8.35
CA GLY A 248 -20.16 -49.94 -9.66
C GLY A 248 -20.20 -48.73 -10.60
N TYR A 249 -19.41 -48.80 -11.67
CA TYR A 249 -19.24 -47.79 -12.73
C TYR A 249 -20.47 -47.67 -13.68
N GLY A 250 -20.58 -46.52 -14.36
CA GLY A 250 -21.30 -46.29 -15.62
C GLY A 250 -21.53 -44.78 -15.83
N SER A 251 -20.89 -44.03 -16.73
CA SER A 251 -20.81 -44.10 -18.21
C SER A 251 -22.16 -44.14 -18.92
N ARG A 252 -22.77 -42.97 -19.13
CA ARG A 252 -23.00 -42.33 -20.44
C ARG A 252 -23.66 -40.97 -20.28
#